data_AF-A0A9Q9ZXD9-F1
#
_entry.id   AF-A0A9Q9ZXD9-F1
#
_cell.length_a   1.000
_cell.length_b   1.000
_cell.length_c   1.000
_cell.angle_alpha   90.00
_cell.angle_beta   90.00
_cell.angle_gamma   90.00
#
_symmetry.space_group_name_H-M   'P 1'
#
loop_
_entity.id
_entity.type
_entity.pdbx_description
1 polymer ?
#
loop_
_entity_poly.entity_id
_entity_poly.type
_entity_poly.pdbx_seq_one_letter_code
_entity_poly.pdbx_strand_id
1 'polypeptide(L)'
;MPEMKCEACKTTWSPGVDDLVRNDYWPATLHFSTVYSTDVFYSYEELKMAAPGLSCQAFLRMLDQRTLRFGRIGKITADSFRKSFLEWEAVRFEVDKICREEHFVCPACTPDMLAVSVDGNRKHYRFKNAARSEEKALFDGIFIAKDDEVERFVDYIHSTTNHVSGRGVCGGEWSAARETSQKSSSKIDEEGLELAVCRHGVFLTALNMFRGEIYAYPLYLQNKLANTPISFFAMDVTCKYWPYLNKVTKSCPELQHLLSMKPFLSVFHAKAHDFKCEVKWSGAYQQGAGLTLGEEVEQCNAFLSRIAVTTKHMSKAGHTDMLTLMAMRWNQQKFNNLATSLACRYQKATKRLESQLQDLESMRIQLAVTQVEVEGWVTDIKEWAEATTSQKNADLDAVINRIEVLVASIKRRSQRLYKDTDGSKGRARIRRKIREEKAILSSVVEKYNSMVPDTERIAFDIILSDETVWPWQLSHGDAVDLKTKRKAFDVVMAIRRLEEEKKIVLSEMAKHWKSLSTRADTLKEMSCQLTSEALKRIKGFLSLTLRKKQEVTRMMKHARDCYSKVLTGTSMDFQNDWDGYDSDSELSDEFYELSSEK
;
A
#
# COMPACT_ATOMS: atom_id res chain seq x y z
N MET A 1 -6.69 45.88 0.71
CA MET A 1 -7.79 45.47 1.61
C MET A 1 -8.53 46.71 2.07
N PRO A 2 -9.85 46.67 2.27
CA PRO A 2 -10.58 47.82 2.79
C PRO A 2 -10.09 48.16 4.20
N GLU A 3 -10.02 49.44 4.51
CA GLU A 3 -9.77 49.92 5.88
C GLU A 3 -10.95 49.48 6.76
N MET A 4 -10.65 48.76 7.84
CA MET A 4 -11.65 48.29 8.79
C MET A 4 -11.78 49.32 9.91
N LYS A 5 -13.02 49.52 10.38
CA LYS A 5 -13.33 50.42 11.50
C LYS A 5 -14.04 49.65 12.59
N CYS A 6 -13.50 49.68 13.80
CA CYS A 6 -14.17 49.10 14.96
C CYS A 6 -15.42 49.92 15.29
N GLU A 7 -16.59 49.29 15.31
CA GLU A 7 -17.84 50.01 15.58
C GLU A 7 -17.90 50.57 17.01
N ALA A 8 -17.23 49.90 17.97
CA ALA A 8 -17.19 50.30 19.37
C ALA A 8 -16.20 51.45 19.62
N CYS A 9 -14.90 51.23 19.37
CA CYS A 9 -13.85 52.21 19.70
C CYS A 9 -13.50 53.17 18.54
N LYS A 10 -14.14 53.03 17.38
CA LYS A 10 -13.95 53.85 16.17
C LYS A 10 -12.54 53.82 15.58
N THR A 11 -11.63 53.00 16.12
CA THR A 11 -10.27 52.82 15.59
C THR A 11 -10.34 52.22 14.19
N THR A 12 -9.57 52.79 13.27
CA THR A 12 -9.39 52.29 11.93
C THR A 12 -8.04 51.57 11.79
N TRP A 13 -8.03 50.47 11.05
CA TRP A 13 -6.79 49.79 10.68
C TRP A 13 -6.92 49.16 9.30
N SER A 14 -5.77 48.99 8.63
CA SER A 14 -5.70 48.21 7.40
C SER A 14 -5.35 46.75 7.77
N PRO A 15 -6.22 45.76 7.49
CA PRO A 15 -5.93 44.41 7.94
C PRO A 15 -4.77 43.82 7.14
N GLY A 16 -3.86 43.17 7.87
CA GLY A 16 -2.70 42.47 7.34
C GLY A 16 -2.94 40.97 7.15
N VAL A 17 -1.90 40.25 6.76
CA VAL A 17 -1.92 38.77 6.65
C VAL A 17 -2.28 38.12 7.99
N ASP A 18 -1.74 38.64 9.10
CA ASP A 18 -2.02 38.14 10.44
C ASP A 18 -3.51 38.23 10.79
N ASP A 19 -4.17 39.32 10.40
CA ASP A 19 -5.61 39.50 10.62
C ASP A 19 -6.42 38.49 9.79
N LEU A 20 -6.02 38.23 8.54
CA LEU A 20 -6.67 37.22 7.70
C LEU A 20 -6.55 35.82 8.30
N VAL A 21 -5.32 35.41 8.63
CA VAL A 21 -5.05 34.06 9.15
C VAL A 21 -5.77 33.82 10.48
N ARG A 22 -5.82 34.83 11.37
CA ARG A 22 -6.57 34.74 12.64
C ARG A 22 -8.08 34.62 12.46
N ASN A 23 -8.62 35.03 11.32
CA ASN A 23 -10.04 34.97 11.02
C ASN A 23 -10.35 33.87 9.97
N ASP A 24 -9.51 32.85 9.86
CA ASP A 24 -9.71 31.71 8.95
C ASP A 24 -9.79 32.10 7.47
N TYR A 25 -8.96 33.06 7.07
CA TYR A 25 -8.79 33.49 5.70
C TYR A 25 -7.34 33.32 5.22
N TRP A 26 -7.19 32.98 3.94
CA TRP A 26 -5.92 32.83 3.26
C TRP A 26 -5.79 33.80 2.07
N PRO A 27 -4.71 34.60 2.01
CA PRO A 27 -4.49 35.54 0.92
C PRO A 27 -4.00 34.83 -0.34
N ALA A 28 -4.79 34.88 -1.42
CA ALA A 28 -4.47 34.17 -2.66
C ALA A 28 -3.55 34.93 -3.63
N THR A 29 -3.26 36.18 -3.30
CA THR A 29 -2.53 37.14 -4.16
C THR A 29 -1.79 38.13 -3.27
N LEU A 30 -0.62 38.62 -3.73
CA LEU A 30 0.22 39.55 -2.97
C LEU A 30 -0.49 40.85 -2.56
N HIS A 31 -1.47 41.29 -3.36
CA HIS A 31 -2.24 42.51 -3.11
C HIS A 31 -3.61 42.25 -2.46
N PHE A 32 -3.87 41.00 -2.02
CA PHE A 32 -5.12 40.60 -1.39
C PHE A 32 -6.36 40.87 -2.26
N SER A 33 -6.22 40.83 -3.60
CA SER A 33 -7.34 40.98 -4.53
C SER A 33 -8.28 39.76 -4.51
N THR A 34 -7.79 38.63 -4.01
CA THR A 34 -8.58 37.43 -3.74
C THR A 34 -8.15 36.84 -2.41
N VAL A 35 -9.13 36.49 -1.60
CA VAL A 35 -8.97 35.87 -0.29
C VAL A 35 -9.93 34.68 -0.23
N TYR A 36 -9.44 33.54 0.23
CA TYR A 36 -10.27 32.34 0.45
C TYR A 36 -10.49 32.14 1.93
N SER A 37 -11.69 31.73 2.34
CA SER A 37 -11.83 31.10 3.65
C SER A 37 -11.11 29.75 3.65
N THR A 38 -10.42 29.41 4.74
CA THR A 38 -9.71 28.13 4.89
C THR A 38 -10.67 26.94 4.80
N ASP A 39 -11.94 27.11 5.17
CA ASP A 39 -13.01 26.10 5.00
C ASP A 39 -13.20 25.66 3.54
N VAL A 40 -12.97 26.57 2.58
CA VAL A 40 -13.02 26.23 1.15
C VAL A 40 -11.91 25.24 0.79
N PHE A 41 -10.73 25.37 1.41
CA PHE A 41 -9.62 24.44 1.20
C PHE A 41 -9.87 23.09 1.86
N TYR A 42 -10.39 23.07 3.10
CA TYR A 42 -10.84 21.83 3.74
C TYR A 42 -11.90 21.11 2.89
N SER A 43 -12.91 21.84 2.42
CA SER A 43 -13.95 21.30 1.53
C SER A 43 -13.36 20.69 0.24
N TYR A 44 -12.35 21.34 -0.35
CA TYR A 44 -11.70 20.82 -1.54
C TYR A 44 -10.91 19.54 -1.26
N GLU A 45 -10.16 19.51 -0.16
CA GLU A 45 -9.39 18.35 0.29
C GLU A 45 -10.30 17.15 0.60
N GLU A 46 -11.35 17.35 1.39
CA GLU A 46 -12.29 16.28 1.74
C GLU A 46 -12.99 15.72 0.51
N LEU A 47 -13.39 16.60 -0.41
CA LEU A 47 -13.96 16.19 -1.69
C LEU A 47 -12.94 15.42 -2.54
N LYS A 48 -11.66 15.80 -2.50
CA LYS A 48 -10.58 15.05 -3.16
C LYS A 48 -10.37 13.67 -2.52
N MET A 49 -10.48 13.53 -1.20
CA MET A 49 -10.40 12.23 -0.54
C MET A 49 -11.61 11.34 -0.85
N ALA A 50 -12.82 11.91 -0.87
CA ALA A 50 -14.05 11.18 -1.18
C ALA A 50 -14.18 10.82 -2.67
N ALA A 51 -13.77 11.72 -3.56
CA ALA A 51 -13.87 11.59 -5.02
C ALA A 51 -12.54 11.99 -5.70
N PRO A 52 -11.49 11.15 -5.66
CA PRO A 52 -10.14 11.58 -6.05
C PRO A 52 -9.97 11.98 -7.53
N GLY A 53 -10.83 11.44 -8.41
CA GLY A 53 -10.88 11.82 -9.82
C GLY A 53 -11.57 13.15 -10.11
N LEU A 54 -12.12 13.84 -9.11
CA LEU A 54 -12.77 15.13 -9.31
C LEU A 54 -11.74 16.22 -9.66
N SER A 55 -11.92 16.87 -10.80
CA SER A 55 -11.00 17.93 -11.24
C SER A 55 -11.16 19.20 -10.40
N CYS A 56 -10.06 19.93 -10.17
CA CYS A 56 -10.09 21.26 -9.56
C CYS A 56 -11.09 22.18 -10.29
N GLN A 57 -11.14 22.11 -11.62
CA GLN A 57 -12.06 22.93 -12.42
C GLN A 57 -13.54 22.63 -12.11
N ALA A 58 -13.88 21.37 -11.87
CA ALA A 58 -15.26 21.00 -11.51
C ALA A 58 -15.64 21.57 -10.14
N PHE A 59 -14.75 21.45 -9.14
CA PHE A 59 -14.94 22.08 -7.83
C PHE A 59 -15.13 23.59 -7.96
N LEU A 60 -14.25 24.25 -8.72
CA LEU A 60 -14.30 25.71 -8.88
C LEU A 60 -15.53 26.19 -9.63
N ARG A 61 -16.03 25.45 -10.63
CA ARG A 61 -17.32 25.78 -11.27
C ARG A 61 -18.47 25.72 -10.27
N MET A 62 -18.50 24.72 -9.41
CA MET A 62 -19.51 24.62 -8.36
C MET A 62 -19.36 25.78 -7.35
N LEU A 63 -18.14 26.06 -6.89
CA LEU A 63 -17.84 27.13 -5.95
C LEU A 63 -18.20 28.51 -6.53
N ASP A 64 -17.89 28.75 -7.80
CA ASP A 64 -18.20 29.99 -8.52
C ASP A 64 -19.72 30.24 -8.56
N GLN A 65 -20.51 29.22 -8.94
CA GLN A 65 -21.97 29.30 -8.95
C GLN A 65 -22.56 29.50 -7.55
N ARG A 66 -22.03 28.80 -6.53
CA ARG A 66 -22.48 28.93 -5.15
C ARG A 66 -22.24 30.33 -4.62
N THR A 67 -21.03 30.86 -4.81
CA THR A 67 -20.63 32.17 -4.28
C THR A 67 -21.29 33.33 -5.01
N LEU A 68 -21.64 33.19 -6.30
CA LEU A 68 -22.47 34.16 -7.01
C LEU A 68 -23.85 34.34 -6.36
N ARG A 69 -24.45 33.27 -5.82
CA ARG A 69 -25.73 33.35 -5.08
C ARG A 69 -25.62 34.19 -3.80
N PHE A 70 -24.41 34.34 -3.26
CA PHE A 70 -24.12 35.14 -2.06
C PHE A 70 -23.49 36.50 -2.40
N GLY A 71 -23.63 36.97 -3.65
CA GLY A 71 -23.23 38.32 -4.04
C GLY A 71 -21.74 38.51 -4.34
N ARG A 72 -20.94 37.43 -4.45
CA ARG A 72 -19.54 37.56 -4.88
C ARG A 72 -19.46 38.13 -6.30
N ILE A 73 -18.52 39.06 -6.51
CA ILE A 73 -18.21 39.64 -7.83
C ILE A 73 -16.86 39.09 -8.33
N GLY A 74 -16.66 39.02 -9.65
CA GLY A 74 -15.40 38.59 -10.28
C GLY A 74 -15.36 37.09 -10.63
N LYS A 75 -14.20 36.59 -11.08
CA LYS A 75 -14.00 35.17 -11.43
C LYS A 75 -13.00 34.51 -10.49
N ILE A 76 -13.23 33.24 -10.17
CA ILE A 76 -12.25 32.42 -9.44
C ILE A 76 -11.28 31.80 -10.45
N THR A 77 -10.01 32.22 -10.41
CA THR A 77 -8.98 31.69 -11.32
C THR A 77 -8.42 30.37 -10.77
N ALA A 78 -8.44 29.31 -11.60
CA ALA A 78 -7.98 27.98 -11.18
C ALA A 78 -6.49 27.90 -10.85
N ASP A 79 -5.65 28.74 -11.47
CA ASP A 79 -4.23 28.84 -11.14
C ASP A 79 -4.03 29.41 -9.73
N SER A 80 -4.61 30.58 -9.45
CA SER A 80 -4.54 31.23 -8.13
C SER A 80 -5.10 30.33 -7.03
N PHE A 81 -6.24 29.68 -7.24
CA PHE A 81 -6.79 28.74 -6.24
C PHE A 81 -5.84 27.58 -5.96
N ARG A 82 -5.31 26.91 -6.99
CA ARG A 82 -4.43 25.74 -6.81
C ARG A 82 -3.13 26.12 -6.11
N LYS A 83 -2.51 27.24 -6.50
CA LYS A 83 -1.31 27.76 -5.83
C LYS A 83 -1.59 28.07 -4.37
N SER A 84 -2.65 28.83 -4.10
CA SER A 84 -3.06 29.19 -2.73
C SER A 84 -3.35 27.96 -1.87
N PHE A 85 -4.05 26.96 -2.44
CA PHE A 85 -4.34 25.71 -1.76
C PHE A 85 -3.06 24.94 -1.41
N LEU A 86 -2.13 24.80 -2.36
CA LEU A 86 -0.87 24.09 -2.13
C LEU A 86 0.06 24.86 -1.17
N GLU A 87 0.11 26.19 -1.24
CA GLU A 87 0.86 27.03 -0.30
C GLU A 87 0.30 26.92 1.12
N TRP A 88 -1.03 26.95 1.27
CA TRP A 88 -1.69 26.73 2.55
C TRP A 88 -1.37 25.33 3.11
N GLU A 89 -1.39 24.31 2.26
CA GLU A 89 -1.01 22.95 2.62
C GLU A 89 0.46 22.81 3.01
N ALA A 90 1.37 23.50 2.32
CA ALA A 90 2.78 23.54 2.68
C ALA A 90 2.98 24.17 4.06
N VAL A 91 2.24 25.24 4.39
CA VAL A 91 2.28 25.83 5.75
C VAL A 91 1.73 24.87 6.80
N ARG A 92 0.64 24.15 6.52
CA ARG A 92 0.14 23.10 7.42
C ARG A 92 1.18 22.01 7.66
N PHE A 93 1.88 21.58 6.61
CA PHE A 93 2.94 20.60 6.72
C PHE A 93 4.13 21.10 7.56
N GLU A 94 4.55 22.36 7.41
CA GLU A 94 5.58 22.94 8.27
C GLU A 94 5.12 23.04 9.74
N VAL A 95 3.84 23.32 9.99
CA VAL A 95 3.25 23.25 11.34
C VAL A 95 3.30 21.83 11.89
N ASP A 96 2.92 20.84 11.10
CA ASP A 96 2.99 19.42 11.48
C ASP A 96 4.44 19.01 11.78
N LYS A 97 5.42 19.50 11.02
CA LYS A 97 6.85 19.28 11.28
C LYS A 97 7.35 19.94 12.56
N ILE A 98 6.91 21.17 12.85
CA ILE A 98 7.16 21.83 14.15
C ILE A 98 6.60 20.96 15.28
N CYS A 99 5.43 20.38 15.07
CA CYS A 99 4.80 19.44 15.97
C CYS A 99 5.45 18.05 15.98
N ARG A 100 6.46 17.76 15.13
CA ARG A 100 7.09 16.43 14.96
C ARG A 100 6.14 15.33 14.49
N GLU A 101 5.22 15.65 13.59
CA GLU A 101 4.38 14.64 12.93
C GLU A 101 5.15 13.86 11.85
N GLU A 102 4.94 12.55 11.81
CA GLU A 102 5.57 11.66 10.84
C GLU A 102 4.51 11.03 9.91
N HIS A 103 4.21 11.69 8.79
CA HIS A 103 3.11 11.30 7.91
C HIS A 103 3.27 9.94 7.20
N PHE A 104 4.49 9.40 7.12
CA PHE A 104 4.82 8.19 6.36
C PHE A 104 5.41 7.08 7.25
N VAL A 105 5.32 7.22 8.58
CA VAL A 105 5.75 6.22 9.56
C VAL A 105 4.51 5.57 10.18
N CYS A 106 4.35 4.26 10.03
CA CYS A 106 3.18 3.57 10.56
C CYS A 106 3.32 3.31 12.07
N PRO A 107 2.40 3.79 12.93
CA PRO A 107 2.46 3.58 14.38
C PRO A 107 2.44 2.11 14.83
N ALA A 108 1.87 1.21 14.02
CA ALA A 108 1.81 -0.22 14.31
C ALA A 108 3.00 -1.02 13.75
N CYS A 109 3.85 -0.42 12.92
CA CYS A 109 5.01 -1.09 12.31
C CYS A 109 6.34 -0.74 12.97
N THR A 110 6.40 0.29 13.82
CA THR A 110 7.68 0.80 14.34
C THR A 110 7.94 0.21 15.74
N PRO A 111 9.18 -0.23 16.06
CA PRO A 111 10.39 -0.17 15.24
C PRO A 111 10.53 -1.31 14.22
N ASP A 112 9.86 -2.45 14.39
CA ASP A 112 10.04 -3.61 13.51
C ASP A 112 8.81 -3.86 12.64
N MET A 113 8.95 -3.68 11.33
CA MET A 113 7.87 -3.81 10.35
C MET A 113 7.76 -5.26 9.89
N LEU A 114 6.55 -5.81 9.90
CA LEU A 114 6.37 -7.19 9.47
C LEU A 114 6.57 -7.35 7.96
N ALA A 115 5.90 -6.52 7.16
CA ALA A 115 5.95 -6.65 5.72
C ALA A 115 5.78 -5.30 5.02
N VAL A 116 6.49 -5.14 3.92
CA VAL A 116 6.29 -4.10 2.92
C VAL A 116 5.88 -4.74 1.59
N SER A 117 4.90 -4.16 0.93
CA SER A 117 4.44 -4.55 -0.39
C SER A 117 4.83 -3.47 -1.40
N VAL A 118 5.41 -3.88 -2.53
CA VAL A 118 5.80 -2.98 -3.62
C VAL A 118 5.12 -3.35 -4.93
N ASP A 119 4.69 -2.32 -5.67
CA ASP A 119 4.09 -2.48 -6.98
C ASP A 119 4.15 -1.18 -7.81
N GLY A 120 4.18 -1.35 -9.13
CA GLY A 120 4.26 -0.30 -10.13
C GLY A 120 2.90 0.10 -10.70
N ASN A 121 2.59 1.40 -10.66
CA ASN A 121 1.34 1.95 -11.18
C ASN A 121 1.54 2.82 -12.40
N ARG A 122 1.38 2.21 -13.57
CA ARG A 122 1.50 2.87 -14.88
C ARG A 122 0.35 3.80 -15.23
N LYS A 123 -0.69 3.93 -14.39
CA LYS A 123 -1.75 4.93 -14.64
C LYS A 123 -1.26 6.34 -14.32
N HIS A 124 -0.22 6.49 -13.49
CA HIS A 124 0.40 7.77 -13.13
C HIS A 124 1.40 8.30 -14.16
N TYR A 125 1.21 7.98 -15.44
CA TYR A 125 2.03 8.61 -16.48
C TYR A 125 1.75 10.11 -16.55
N ARG A 126 2.77 10.90 -16.92
CA ARG A 126 2.68 12.36 -17.14
C ARG A 126 3.07 12.71 -18.57
N PHE A 127 2.38 13.69 -19.15
CA PHE A 127 2.71 14.15 -20.51
C PHE A 127 3.82 15.20 -20.48
N LYS A 128 4.75 15.14 -21.45
CA LYS A 128 5.83 16.15 -21.58
C LYS A 128 5.33 17.57 -21.82
N ASN A 129 4.17 17.70 -22.46
CA ASN A 129 3.57 19.01 -22.73
C ASN A 129 2.79 19.56 -21.53
N ALA A 130 2.65 18.79 -20.45
CA ALA A 130 2.02 19.20 -19.21
C ALA A 130 2.96 20.15 -18.45
N ALA A 131 2.86 21.43 -18.80
CA ALA A 131 3.51 22.60 -18.23
C ALA A 131 5.05 22.60 -18.20
N ARG A 132 5.64 23.50 -18.99
CA ARG A 132 7.07 23.86 -19.06
C ARG A 132 7.56 24.66 -17.83
N SER A 133 6.93 24.47 -16.67
CA SER A 133 7.26 25.23 -15.47
C SER A 133 8.57 24.71 -14.87
N GLU A 134 9.49 25.61 -14.54
CA GLU A 134 10.72 25.33 -13.78
C GLU A 134 10.49 25.40 -12.26
N GLU A 135 9.24 25.58 -11.82
CA GLU A 135 8.88 25.55 -10.40
C GLU A 135 9.28 24.22 -9.75
N LYS A 136 9.79 24.31 -8.52
CA LYS A 136 10.09 23.14 -7.69
C LYS A 136 8.84 22.69 -6.93
N ALA A 137 8.72 21.38 -6.70
CA ALA A 137 7.68 20.84 -5.84
C ALA A 137 7.86 21.35 -4.41
N LEU A 138 6.76 21.69 -3.75
CA LEU A 138 6.73 22.06 -2.33
C LEU A 138 7.06 20.86 -1.43
N PHE A 139 6.66 19.66 -1.86
CA PHE A 139 6.86 18.40 -1.12
C PHE A 139 7.95 17.52 -1.77
N ASP A 140 8.93 18.14 -2.42
CA ASP A 140 10.04 17.42 -3.08
C ASP A 140 10.78 16.49 -2.11
N GLY A 141 10.93 15.22 -2.49
CA GLY A 141 11.63 14.21 -1.68
C GLY A 141 10.90 13.73 -0.42
N ILE A 142 9.69 14.25 -0.11
CA ILE A 142 8.95 13.87 1.11
C ILE A 142 8.34 12.47 0.98
N PHE A 143 7.52 12.24 -0.05
CA PHE A 143 6.92 10.93 -0.32
C PHE A 143 7.57 10.25 -1.53
N ILE A 144 7.62 10.99 -2.65
CA ILE A 144 8.24 10.57 -3.89
C ILE A 144 9.73 10.88 -3.81
N ALA A 145 10.56 9.87 -4.01
CA ALA A 145 12.01 9.99 -4.05
C ALA A 145 12.47 10.94 -5.16
N LYS A 146 13.59 11.61 -4.93
CA LYS A 146 14.15 12.54 -5.92
C LYS A 146 14.61 11.78 -7.14
N ASP A 147 14.23 12.28 -8.31
CA ASP A 147 14.47 11.57 -9.58
C ASP A 147 15.96 11.35 -9.86
N ASP A 148 16.83 12.29 -9.46
CA ASP A 148 18.27 12.21 -9.67
C ASP A 148 18.91 11.13 -8.79
N GLU A 149 18.41 10.91 -7.57
CA GLU A 149 18.84 9.81 -6.70
C GLU A 149 18.43 8.45 -7.27
N VAL A 150 17.20 8.36 -7.80
CA VAL A 150 16.69 7.14 -8.43
C VAL A 150 17.43 6.85 -9.72
N GLU A 151 17.67 7.85 -10.58
CA GLU A 151 18.42 7.68 -11.83
C GLU A 151 19.86 7.21 -11.57
N ARG A 152 20.57 7.85 -10.62
CA ARG A 152 21.91 7.40 -10.21
C ARG A 152 21.93 5.96 -9.71
N PHE A 153 20.94 5.56 -8.91
CA PHE A 153 20.85 4.18 -8.42
C PHE A 153 20.59 3.18 -9.55
N VAL A 154 19.65 3.50 -10.45
CA VAL A 154 19.35 2.64 -11.60
C VAL A 154 20.58 2.50 -12.50
N ASP A 155 21.28 3.58 -12.80
CA ASP A 155 22.48 3.57 -13.63
C ASP A 155 23.63 2.80 -12.96
N TYR A 156 23.77 2.91 -11.64
CA TYR A 156 24.71 2.11 -10.86
C TYR A 156 24.43 0.60 -10.98
N ILE A 157 23.18 0.18 -10.75
CA ILE A 157 22.79 -1.22 -10.88
C ILE A 157 22.99 -1.71 -12.31
N HIS A 158 22.63 -0.88 -13.31
CA HIS A 158 22.72 -1.25 -14.71
C HIS A 158 24.13 -1.32 -15.26
N SER A 159 25.06 -0.53 -14.72
CA SER A 159 26.47 -0.58 -15.10
C SER A 159 27.24 -1.70 -14.38
N THR A 160 26.80 -2.11 -13.19
CA THR A 160 27.52 -3.07 -12.34
C THR A 160 27.03 -4.50 -12.52
N THR A 161 25.81 -4.71 -13.04
CA THR A 161 25.22 -6.05 -13.16
C THR A 161 25.00 -6.46 -14.62
N ASN A 162 25.39 -7.68 -14.96
CA ASN A 162 25.08 -8.25 -16.28
C ASN A 162 23.58 -8.50 -16.40
N HIS A 163 22.88 -7.87 -17.34
CA HIS A 163 21.45 -8.08 -17.50
C HIS A 163 21.10 -9.24 -18.41
N VAL A 164 20.13 -10.06 -18.00
CA VAL A 164 19.57 -11.10 -18.89
C VAL A 164 18.37 -10.51 -19.62
N SER A 165 18.47 -10.43 -20.95
CA SER A 165 17.33 -10.05 -21.79
C SER A 165 16.29 -11.16 -21.82
N GLY A 166 15.05 -10.89 -21.41
CA GLY A 166 13.96 -11.85 -21.55
C GLY A 166 12.77 -11.60 -20.63
N ARG A 167 11.69 -12.35 -20.87
CA ARG A 167 10.56 -12.47 -19.94
C ARG A 167 10.68 -13.82 -19.25
N GLY A 168 10.94 -13.84 -17.95
CA GLY A 168 10.82 -15.08 -17.17
C GLY A 168 9.36 -15.48 -17.07
N VAL A 169 8.98 -16.63 -17.63
CA VAL A 169 7.61 -17.16 -17.52
C VAL A 169 7.51 -17.95 -16.20
N CYS A 170 6.38 -17.82 -15.49
CA CYS A 170 5.95 -18.66 -14.38
C CYS A 170 4.41 -18.65 -14.38
N GLY A 171 3.77 -19.80 -14.55
CA GLY A 171 2.30 -19.95 -14.49
C GLY A 171 1.43 -19.19 -15.51
N GLY A 172 1.97 -18.43 -16.48
CA GLY A 172 1.17 -17.68 -17.48
C GLY A 172 1.95 -16.71 -18.40
N GLU A 173 1.34 -16.30 -19.53
CA GLU A 173 1.86 -15.26 -20.47
C GLU A 173 1.59 -13.81 -19.97
N TRP A 174 1.85 -13.51 -18.70
CA TRP A 174 1.74 -12.14 -18.19
C TRP A 174 3.06 -11.40 -18.39
N SER A 175 2.99 -10.13 -18.80
CA SER A 175 4.20 -9.29 -18.91
C SER A 175 4.58 -8.81 -17.51
N ALA A 176 5.46 -9.57 -16.85
CA ALA A 176 6.11 -9.16 -15.61
C ALA A 176 7.07 -7.97 -15.82
N ALA A 177 7.41 -7.30 -14.71
CA ALA A 177 8.57 -6.41 -14.62
C ALA A 177 9.84 -7.09 -15.16
N ARG A 178 10.74 -6.31 -15.75
CA ARG A 178 11.94 -6.80 -16.46
C ARG A 178 13.23 -6.35 -15.76
N GLU A 179 14.36 -6.92 -16.11
CA GLU A 179 15.65 -6.37 -15.65
C GLU A 179 15.94 -4.99 -16.27
N THR A 180 15.54 -4.81 -17.54
CA THR A 180 15.76 -3.59 -18.32
C THR A 180 14.54 -3.25 -19.18
N SER A 181 14.29 -1.95 -19.36
CA SER A 181 13.28 -1.41 -20.28
C SER A 181 13.84 -0.15 -20.98
N GLN A 182 13.35 0.14 -22.18
CA GLN A 182 13.66 1.38 -22.88
C GLN A 182 12.73 2.51 -22.41
N LYS A 183 13.22 3.75 -22.39
CA LYS A 183 12.37 4.93 -22.15
C LYS A 183 11.31 5.00 -23.27
N SER A 184 10.05 5.17 -22.91
CA SER A 184 8.93 5.20 -23.87
C SER A 184 8.89 6.48 -24.71
N SER A 185 7.89 6.54 -25.61
CA SER A 185 7.71 7.51 -26.69
C SER A 185 7.96 8.98 -26.30
N SER A 186 8.25 9.81 -27.32
CA SER A 186 8.57 11.23 -27.16
C SER A 186 7.55 12.09 -26.41
N LYS A 187 6.31 11.63 -26.17
CA LYS A 187 5.21 12.41 -25.59
C LYS A 187 5.03 12.27 -24.07
N ILE A 188 5.65 11.28 -23.44
CA ILE A 188 5.54 10.98 -22.00
C ILE A 188 6.91 11.21 -21.35
N ASP A 189 6.99 11.94 -20.24
CA ASP A 189 8.22 12.06 -19.44
C ASP A 189 8.23 11.13 -18.23
N GLU A 190 7.10 10.87 -17.58
CA GLU A 190 6.95 9.89 -16.49
C GLU A 190 6.01 8.76 -16.95
N GLU A 191 6.43 7.50 -16.84
CA GLU A 191 5.65 6.32 -17.25
C GLU A 191 4.74 5.75 -16.15
N GLY A 192 4.91 6.19 -14.91
CA GLY A 192 4.12 5.77 -13.77
C GLY A 192 4.83 6.02 -12.44
N LEU A 193 4.32 5.39 -11.38
CA LEU A 193 4.82 5.53 -10.01
C LEU A 193 5.02 4.13 -9.40
N GLU A 194 6.19 3.85 -8.85
CA GLU A 194 6.43 2.64 -8.04
C GLU A 194 6.20 3.01 -6.57
N LEU A 195 5.49 2.17 -5.82
CA LEU A 195 5.04 2.45 -4.47
C LEU A 195 5.51 1.40 -3.48
N ALA A 196 5.79 1.81 -2.25
CA ALA A 196 5.96 0.93 -1.10
C ALA A 196 4.92 1.22 -0.02
N VAL A 197 4.26 0.16 0.46
CA VAL A 197 3.13 0.24 1.41
C VAL A 197 3.29 -0.85 2.48
N CYS A 198 3.05 -0.54 3.75
CA CYS A 198 3.08 -1.57 4.81
C CYS A 198 1.78 -2.41 4.83
N ARG A 199 1.76 -3.51 5.60
CA ARG A 199 0.56 -4.37 5.76
C ARG A 199 -0.68 -3.73 6.41
N HIS A 200 -0.57 -2.49 6.88
CA HIS A 200 -1.71 -1.68 7.36
C HIS A 200 -2.26 -0.75 6.27
N GLY A 201 -1.69 -0.79 5.06
CA GLY A 201 -2.08 0.05 3.94
C GLY A 201 -1.62 1.49 4.07
N VAL A 202 -0.52 1.73 4.80
CA VAL A 202 0.11 3.05 4.95
C VAL A 202 1.17 3.20 3.87
N PHE A 203 1.11 4.29 3.11
CA PHE A 203 2.16 4.69 2.18
C PHE A 203 3.45 4.97 2.95
N LEU A 204 4.57 4.42 2.47
CA LEU A 204 5.87 4.63 3.09
C LEU A 204 6.74 5.55 2.23
N THR A 205 6.88 5.20 0.95
CA THR A 205 7.62 6.02 -0.03
C THR A 205 7.24 5.58 -1.45
N ALA A 206 7.63 6.37 -2.43
CA ALA A 206 7.38 6.14 -3.83
C ALA A 206 8.56 6.61 -4.68
N LEU A 207 8.56 6.27 -5.97
CA LEU A 207 9.45 6.88 -6.97
C LEU A 207 8.75 7.00 -8.32
N ASN A 208 9.18 7.96 -9.14
CA ASN A 208 8.73 8.07 -10.52
C ASN A 208 9.42 7.03 -11.40
N MET A 209 8.65 6.38 -12.27
CA MET A 209 9.17 5.48 -13.29
C MET A 209 9.41 6.27 -14.59
N PHE A 210 10.65 6.30 -15.08
CA PHE A 210 11.02 6.98 -16.35
C PHE A 210 11.14 6.03 -17.55
N ARG A 211 10.99 4.75 -17.29
CA ARG A 211 10.94 3.62 -18.22
C ARG A 211 9.98 2.60 -17.61
N GLY A 212 9.50 1.65 -18.41
CA GLY A 212 8.60 0.59 -17.91
C GLY A 212 9.12 -0.12 -16.65
N GLU A 213 8.28 -0.93 -16.02
CA GLU A 213 8.59 -1.62 -14.76
C GLU A 213 9.90 -2.43 -14.84
N ILE A 214 10.93 -1.97 -14.13
CA ILE A 214 12.22 -2.64 -13.99
C ILE A 214 12.51 -3.00 -12.54
N TYR A 215 13.22 -4.11 -12.29
CA TYR A 215 13.54 -4.54 -10.92
C TYR A 215 14.40 -3.57 -10.12
N ALA A 216 15.10 -2.63 -10.78
CA ALA A 216 15.86 -1.60 -10.08
C ALA A 216 14.96 -0.64 -9.27
N TYR A 217 13.69 -0.46 -9.63
CA TYR A 217 12.76 0.38 -8.89
C TYR A 217 12.34 -0.22 -7.53
N PRO A 218 11.78 -1.44 -7.45
CA PRO A 218 11.50 -2.06 -6.17
C PRO A 218 12.78 -2.28 -5.36
N LEU A 219 13.93 -2.51 -6.02
CA LEU A 219 15.24 -2.58 -5.35
C LEU A 219 15.64 -1.27 -4.67
N TYR A 220 15.45 -0.13 -5.33
CA TYR A 220 15.67 1.19 -4.73
C TYR A 220 14.78 1.38 -3.51
N LEU A 221 13.48 1.06 -3.62
CA LEU A 221 12.54 1.16 -2.50
C LEU A 221 12.91 0.23 -1.34
N GLN A 222 13.33 -1.00 -1.63
CA GLN A 222 13.82 -1.95 -0.63
C GLN A 222 15.03 -1.38 0.12
N ASN A 223 16.01 -0.84 -0.61
CA ASN A 223 17.21 -0.25 -0.04
C ASN A 223 16.90 1.00 0.81
N LYS A 224 16.00 1.87 0.33
CA LYS A 224 15.60 3.07 1.05
C LYS A 224 14.91 2.76 2.39
N LEU A 225 14.18 1.65 2.46
CA LEU A 225 13.44 1.23 3.65
C LEU A 225 14.25 0.31 4.59
N ALA A 226 15.39 -0.22 4.14
CA ALA A 226 16.18 -1.21 4.89
C ALA A 226 16.84 -0.68 6.18
N ASN A 227 16.79 0.63 6.44
CA ASN A 227 17.22 1.22 7.70
C ASN A 227 16.34 0.81 8.89
N THR A 228 15.14 0.30 8.62
CA THR A 228 14.21 -0.23 9.61
C THR A 228 14.15 -1.76 9.45
N PRO A 229 14.15 -2.55 10.54
CA PRO A 229 13.95 -3.99 10.44
C PRO A 229 12.63 -4.34 9.74
N ILE A 230 12.72 -5.06 8.62
CA ILE A 230 11.57 -5.54 7.84
C ILE A 230 11.67 -7.06 7.66
N SER A 231 10.64 -7.80 8.06
CA SER A 231 10.68 -9.27 7.96
C SER A 231 10.41 -9.79 6.55
N PHE A 232 9.46 -9.19 5.81
CA PHE A 232 9.03 -9.66 4.50
C PHE A 232 8.99 -8.53 3.45
N PHE A 233 9.45 -8.85 2.24
CA PHE A 233 9.36 -7.98 1.07
C PHE A 233 8.42 -8.61 0.04
N ALA A 234 7.23 -8.04 -0.11
CA ALA A 234 6.14 -8.58 -0.88
C ALA A 234 6.05 -7.99 -2.29
N MET A 235 5.94 -8.86 -3.29
CA MET A 235 5.74 -8.50 -4.69
C MET A 235 5.15 -9.66 -5.51
N ASP A 236 4.42 -9.33 -6.58
CA ASP A 236 3.74 -10.30 -7.46
C ASP A 236 4.67 -11.18 -8.29
N VAL A 237 5.91 -10.73 -8.45
CA VAL A 237 6.96 -11.40 -9.23
C VAL A 237 8.16 -11.75 -8.37
N THR A 238 7.93 -12.00 -7.07
CA THR A 238 8.95 -12.39 -6.09
C THR A 238 9.82 -13.56 -6.57
N CYS A 239 9.23 -14.56 -7.23
CA CYS A 239 9.96 -15.71 -7.76
C CYS A 239 11.02 -15.36 -8.84
N LYS A 240 10.93 -14.17 -9.45
CA LYS A 240 11.90 -13.65 -10.42
C LYS A 240 12.81 -12.59 -9.79
N TYR A 241 12.25 -11.75 -8.93
CA TYR A 241 12.99 -10.70 -8.25
C TYR A 241 14.00 -11.22 -7.24
N TRP A 242 13.65 -12.25 -6.45
CA TRP A 242 14.57 -12.75 -5.43
C TRP A 242 15.84 -13.35 -6.02
N PRO A 243 15.78 -14.19 -7.08
CA PRO A 243 16.98 -14.61 -7.81
C PRO A 243 17.78 -13.44 -8.40
N TYR A 244 17.09 -12.42 -8.93
CA TYR A 244 17.72 -11.20 -9.41
C TYR A 244 18.48 -10.47 -8.28
N LEU A 245 17.84 -10.25 -7.12
CA LEU A 245 18.47 -9.63 -5.95
C LEU A 245 19.73 -10.40 -5.52
N ASN A 246 19.65 -11.73 -5.42
CA ASN A 246 20.80 -12.58 -5.08
C ASN A 246 21.97 -12.45 -6.07
N LYS A 247 21.70 -12.15 -7.34
CA LYS A 247 22.73 -11.91 -8.35
C LYS A 247 23.29 -10.49 -8.24
N VAL A 248 22.43 -9.50 -8.02
CA VAL A 248 22.83 -8.10 -7.79
C VAL A 248 23.76 -8.01 -6.60
N THR A 249 23.42 -8.62 -5.45
CA THR A 249 24.25 -8.53 -4.23
C THR A 249 25.62 -9.18 -4.35
N LYS A 250 25.84 -10.07 -5.32
CA LYS A 250 27.19 -10.59 -5.63
C LYS A 250 28.07 -9.56 -6.33
N SER A 251 27.45 -8.68 -7.13
CA SER A 251 28.15 -7.62 -7.86
C SER A 251 28.18 -6.30 -7.08
N CYS A 252 27.23 -6.12 -6.16
CA CYS A 252 27.04 -4.96 -5.28
C CYS A 252 26.94 -5.43 -3.81
N PRO A 253 28.07 -5.81 -3.17
CA PRO A 253 28.08 -6.41 -1.82
C PRO A 253 27.47 -5.52 -0.73
N GLU A 254 27.51 -4.20 -0.88
CA GLU A 254 26.88 -3.24 0.01
C GLU A 254 25.35 -3.43 0.10
N LEU A 255 24.72 -4.03 -0.91
CA LEU A 255 23.29 -4.36 -0.93
C LEU A 255 22.98 -5.74 -0.32
N GLN A 256 23.98 -6.49 0.17
CA GLN A 256 23.78 -7.83 0.72
C GLN A 256 22.82 -7.84 1.92
N HIS A 257 22.79 -6.74 2.69
CA HIS A 257 21.90 -6.57 3.83
C HIS A 257 20.40 -6.67 3.45
N LEU A 258 20.05 -6.41 2.18
CA LEU A 258 18.66 -6.54 1.68
C LEU A 258 18.15 -7.99 1.68
N LEU A 259 19.06 -8.98 1.65
CA LEU A 259 18.72 -10.40 1.76
C LEU A 259 18.31 -10.83 3.19
N SER A 260 18.39 -9.93 4.17
CA SER A 260 17.87 -10.17 5.53
C SER A 260 16.33 -10.21 5.56
N MET A 261 15.67 -9.48 4.65
CA MET A 261 14.23 -9.59 4.44
C MET A 261 13.92 -10.95 3.80
N LYS A 262 12.74 -11.51 4.06
CA LYS A 262 12.28 -12.73 3.38
C LYS A 262 11.47 -12.37 2.12
N PRO A 263 11.63 -13.13 1.02
CA PRO A 263 10.79 -12.97 -0.17
C PRO A 263 9.34 -13.25 0.20
N PHE A 264 8.38 -12.51 -0.36
CA PHE A 264 6.96 -12.79 -0.14
C PHE A 264 6.17 -12.64 -1.44
N LEU A 265 5.68 -13.74 -2.00
CA LEU A 265 4.74 -13.68 -3.11
C LEU A 265 3.36 -13.37 -2.57
N SER A 266 2.74 -12.31 -3.10
CA SER A 266 1.41 -11.88 -2.67
C SER A 266 0.38 -13.00 -2.78
N VAL A 267 -0.46 -13.18 -1.76
CA VAL A 267 -1.32 -14.36 -1.58
C VAL A 267 -2.32 -14.54 -2.71
N PHE A 268 -2.93 -13.44 -3.19
CA PHE A 268 -3.88 -13.52 -4.30
C PHE A 268 -3.15 -13.75 -5.62
N HIS A 269 -2.07 -12.99 -5.87
CA HIS A 269 -1.24 -13.19 -7.05
C HIS A 269 -0.60 -14.58 -7.12
N ALA A 270 -0.27 -15.21 -5.98
CA ALA A 270 0.32 -16.55 -5.94
C ALA A 270 -0.56 -17.61 -6.62
N LYS A 271 -1.89 -17.48 -6.55
CA LYS A 271 -2.85 -18.35 -7.26
C LYS A 271 -2.76 -18.23 -8.79
N ALA A 272 -2.12 -17.17 -9.28
CA ALA A 272 -1.83 -16.97 -10.70
C ALA A 272 -0.52 -17.65 -11.15
N HIS A 273 0.31 -18.11 -10.23
CA HIS A 273 1.55 -18.86 -10.50
C HIS A 273 1.26 -20.38 -10.48
N ASP A 274 2.26 -21.18 -10.85
CA ASP A 274 2.18 -22.63 -10.68
C ASP A 274 2.20 -23.02 -9.18
N PHE A 275 1.69 -24.21 -8.85
CA PHE A 275 1.52 -24.61 -7.46
C PHE A 275 2.86 -24.76 -6.72
N LYS A 276 3.95 -25.16 -7.38
CA LYS A 276 5.28 -25.21 -6.75
C LYS A 276 5.76 -23.80 -6.36
N CYS A 277 5.57 -22.83 -7.25
CA CYS A 277 5.85 -21.43 -6.97
C CYS A 277 4.99 -20.92 -5.81
N GLU A 278 3.71 -21.29 -5.78
CA GLU A 278 2.80 -20.97 -4.68
C GLU A 278 3.33 -21.50 -3.35
N VAL A 279 3.61 -22.80 -3.24
CA VAL A 279 4.14 -23.43 -2.01
C VAL A 279 5.44 -22.78 -1.56
N LYS A 280 6.35 -22.48 -2.50
CA LYS A 280 7.69 -21.96 -2.21
C LYS A 280 7.69 -20.49 -1.79
N TRP A 281 6.89 -19.65 -2.44
CA TRP A 281 7.01 -18.20 -2.31
C TRP A 281 5.80 -17.53 -1.68
N SER A 282 4.61 -18.13 -1.69
CA SER A 282 3.39 -17.50 -1.17
C SER A 282 3.50 -17.18 0.31
N GLY A 283 3.17 -15.95 0.67
CA GLY A 283 3.08 -15.54 2.08
C GLY A 283 2.13 -16.39 2.92
N ALA A 284 1.11 -16.99 2.29
CA ALA A 284 0.16 -17.89 2.97
C ALA A 284 0.84 -19.11 3.59
N TYR A 285 2.02 -19.50 3.08
CA TYR A 285 2.73 -20.71 3.49
C TYR A 285 4.05 -20.41 4.22
N GLN A 286 4.41 -19.13 4.36
CA GLN A 286 5.65 -18.72 5.01
C GLN A 286 5.50 -18.45 6.51
N GLN A 287 6.38 -19.07 7.29
CA GLN A 287 6.38 -18.93 8.74
C GLN A 287 6.67 -17.49 9.19
N GLY A 288 5.83 -17.01 10.11
CA GLY A 288 5.89 -15.67 10.68
C GLY A 288 5.11 -14.63 9.88
N ALA A 289 4.50 -14.99 8.76
CA ALA A 289 3.82 -14.03 7.89
C ALA A 289 2.40 -13.68 8.38
N GLY A 290 1.83 -14.49 9.28
CA GLY A 290 0.46 -14.33 9.75
C GLY A 290 -0.56 -14.31 8.61
N LEU A 291 -1.59 -13.47 8.72
CA LEU A 291 -2.55 -13.21 7.65
C LEU A 291 -2.15 -12.03 6.74
N THR A 292 -0.86 -11.70 6.67
CA THR A 292 -0.39 -10.72 5.67
C THR A 292 -0.76 -11.20 4.28
N LEU A 293 -1.27 -10.29 3.45
CA LEU A 293 -1.71 -10.65 2.11
C LEU A 293 -0.69 -10.29 1.03
N GLY A 294 0.03 -9.16 1.19
CA GLY A 294 0.87 -8.61 0.13
C GLY A 294 0.09 -7.76 -0.89
N GLU A 295 -1.21 -7.56 -0.68
CA GLU A 295 -2.16 -6.89 -1.59
C GLU A 295 -2.50 -5.45 -1.15
N GLU A 296 -1.87 -4.96 -0.08
CA GLU A 296 -2.14 -3.64 0.48
C GLU A 296 -1.71 -2.52 -0.49
N VAL A 297 -0.66 -2.75 -1.27
CA VAL A 297 -0.21 -1.83 -2.32
C VAL A 297 -1.25 -1.69 -3.43
N GLU A 298 -1.99 -2.75 -3.76
CA GLU A 298 -3.04 -2.71 -4.78
C GLU A 298 -4.25 -1.86 -4.36
N GLN A 299 -4.60 -1.88 -3.06
CA GLN A 299 -5.64 -1.00 -2.51
C GLN A 299 -5.22 0.48 -2.60
N CYS A 300 -3.95 0.75 -2.29
CA CYS A 300 -3.35 2.06 -2.39
C CYS A 300 -3.27 2.53 -3.85
N ASN A 301 -2.91 1.63 -4.76
CA ASN A 301 -2.93 1.83 -6.19
C ASN A 301 -4.33 2.14 -6.70
N ALA A 302 -5.36 1.45 -6.22
CA ALA A 302 -6.75 1.74 -6.58
C ALA A 302 -7.17 3.15 -6.15
N PHE A 303 -6.70 3.63 -5.00
CA PHE A 303 -6.91 5.01 -4.56
C PHE A 303 -6.19 6.02 -5.46
N LEU A 304 -4.87 5.92 -5.62
CA LEU A 304 -4.07 6.85 -6.41
C LEU A 304 -4.43 6.83 -7.90
N SER A 305 -4.79 5.66 -8.46
CA SER A 305 -5.23 5.53 -9.86
C SER A 305 -6.37 6.47 -10.23
N ARG A 306 -7.26 6.78 -9.27
CA ARG A 306 -8.37 7.71 -9.49
C ARG A 306 -7.88 9.16 -9.56
N ILE A 307 -6.86 9.49 -8.77
CA ILE A 307 -6.19 10.81 -8.77
C ILE A 307 -5.47 11.04 -10.09
N ALA A 308 -4.86 9.98 -10.64
CA ALA A 308 -4.09 10.03 -11.88
C ALA A 308 -4.84 10.73 -13.01
N VAL A 309 -6.16 10.56 -13.13
CA VAL A 309 -7.00 11.21 -14.16
C VAL A 309 -6.84 12.74 -14.17
N THR A 310 -6.61 13.34 -13.00
CA THR A 310 -6.48 14.80 -12.87
C THR A 310 -5.04 15.29 -12.83
N THR A 311 -4.06 14.39 -12.65
CA THR A 311 -2.67 14.79 -12.41
C THR A 311 -1.76 14.64 -13.63
N LYS A 312 -2.10 13.83 -14.65
CA LYS A 312 -1.25 13.60 -15.85
C LYS A 312 -0.95 14.86 -16.68
N HIS A 313 -1.78 15.89 -16.51
CA HIS A 313 -1.69 17.17 -17.19
C HIS A 313 -1.16 18.30 -16.29
N MET A 314 -0.76 17.98 -15.05
CA MET A 314 -0.12 18.93 -14.14
C MET A 314 1.36 19.09 -14.49
N SER A 315 1.95 20.21 -14.07
CA SER A 315 3.41 20.35 -14.06
C SER A 315 4.05 19.26 -13.19
N LYS A 316 5.35 19.01 -13.38
CA LYS A 316 6.10 18.07 -12.54
C LYS A 316 5.97 18.39 -11.04
N ALA A 317 6.11 19.66 -10.68
CA ALA A 317 5.92 20.12 -9.30
C ALA A 317 4.50 19.83 -8.79
N GLY A 318 3.48 20.29 -9.52
CA GLY A 318 2.10 20.08 -9.11
C GLY A 318 1.67 18.61 -9.08
N HIS A 319 2.25 17.76 -9.94
CA HIS A 319 2.05 16.31 -9.92
C HIS A 319 2.58 15.71 -8.60
N THR A 320 3.83 16.03 -8.27
CA THR A 320 4.51 15.59 -7.03
C THR A 320 3.77 16.07 -5.79
N ASP A 321 3.36 17.35 -5.79
CA ASP A 321 2.72 17.95 -4.63
C ASP A 321 1.33 17.35 -4.37
N MET A 322 0.51 17.22 -5.41
CA MET A 322 -0.82 16.64 -5.28
C MET A 322 -0.77 15.17 -4.85
N LEU A 323 0.14 14.38 -5.41
CA LEU A 323 0.28 12.97 -5.02
C LEU A 323 0.78 12.82 -3.58
N THR A 324 1.75 13.63 -3.16
CA THR A 324 2.28 13.62 -1.80
C THR A 324 1.20 14.01 -0.80
N LEU A 325 0.47 15.10 -1.06
CA LEU A 325 -0.64 15.54 -0.21
C LEU A 325 -1.72 14.45 -0.06
N MET A 326 -2.14 13.83 -1.17
CA MET A 326 -3.16 12.77 -1.12
C MET A 326 -2.66 11.53 -0.38
N ALA A 327 -1.37 11.20 -0.49
CA ALA A 327 -0.76 10.11 0.28
C ALA A 327 -0.72 10.43 1.78
N MET A 328 -0.37 11.65 2.17
CA MET A 328 -0.43 12.10 3.58
C MET A 328 -1.85 11.97 4.15
N ARG A 329 -2.88 12.38 3.39
CA ARG A 329 -4.27 12.29 3.84
C ARG A 329 -4.82 10.88 3.91
N TRP A 330 -4.41 10.03 2.97
CA TRP A 330 -4.68 8.60 3.06
C TRP A 330 -4.08 8.01 4.34
N ASN A 331 -2.81 8.30 4.63
CA ASN A 331 -2.14 7.82 5.83
C ASN A 331 -2.80 8.34 7.11
N GLN A 332 -3.17 9.62 7.17
CA GLN A 332 -3.92 10.17 8.31
C GLN A 332 -5.22 9.40 8.55
N GLN A 333 -5.96 9.07 7.48
CA GLN A 333 -7.16 8.24 7.59
C GLN A 333 -6.85 6.83 8.12
N LYS A 334 -5.71 6.24 7.72
CA LYS A 334 -5.26 4.93 8.24
C LYS A 334 -4.92 5.02 9.73
N PHE A 335 -4.21 6.05 10.16
CA PHE A 335 -3.83 6.25 11.56
C PHE A 335 -5.07 6.43 12.45
N ASN A 336 -6.01 7.28 12.03
CA ASN A 336 -7.26 7.51 12.76
C ASN A 336 -8.10 6.23 12.94
N ASN A 337 -8.00 5.27 12.01
CA ASN A 337 -8.76 4.02 12.04
C ASN A 337 -7.96 2.81 12.54
N LEU A 338 -6.68 3.00 12.91
CA LEU A 338 -5.75 1.90 13.17
C LEU A 338 -6.19 1.04 14.36
N ALA A 339 -6.64 1.66 15.46
CA ALA A 339 -7.20 0.97 16.61
C ALA A 339 -8.37 0.04 16.24
N THR A 340 -9.36 0.56 15.52
CA THR A 340 -10.52 -0.19 15.05
C THR A 340 -10.11 -1.34 14.14
N SER A 341 -9.19 -1.08 13.21
CA SER A 341 -8.70 -2.08 12.24
C SER A 341 -7.99 -3.23 12.94
N LEU A 342 -7.09 -2.93 13.88
CA LEU A 342 -6.35 -3.94 14.64
C LEU A 342 -7.28 -4.78 15.53
N ALA A 343 -8.21 -4.14 16.25
CA ALA A 343 -9.20 -4.85 17.07
C ALA A 343 -10.07 -5.79 16.22
N CYS A 344 -10.56 -5.31 15.08
CA CYS A 344 -11.34 -6.12 14.14
C CYS A 344 -10.53 -7.28 13.58
N ARG A 345 -9.26 -7.05 13.22
CA ARG A 345 -8.34 -8.07 12.71
C ARG A 345 -8.10 -9.17 13.74
N TYR A 346 -7.85 -8.82 14.99
CA TYR A 346 -7.69 -9.78 16.10
C TYR A 346 -8.95 -10.65 16.31
N GLN A 347 -10.12 -10.01 16.35
CA GLN A 347 -11.39 -10.72 16.55
C GLN A 347 -11.71 -11.66 15.38
N LYS A 348 -11.48 -11.22 14.14
CA LYS A 348 -11.67 -12.04 12.94
C LYS A 348 -10.70 -13.22 12.90
N ALA A 349 -9.42 -13.00 13.24
CA ALA A 349 -8.43 -14.06 13.31
C ALA A 349 -8.81 -15.12 14.37
N THR A 350 -9.29 -14.68 15.54
CA THR A 350 -9.72 -15.59 16.62
C THR A 350 -10.89 -16.47 16.18
N LYS A 351 -11.97 -15.87 15.65
CA LYS A 351 -13.13 -16.63 15.16
C LYS A 351 -12.78 -17.58 14.01
N ARG A 352 -11.92 -17.14 13.09
CA ARG A 352 -11.51 -17.96 11.95
C ARG A 352 -10.61 -19.13 12.40
N LEU A 353 -9.77 -18.94 13.41
CA LEU A 353 -8.96 -20.02 13.99
C LEU A 353 -9.84 -21.12 14.56
N GLU A 354 -10.86 -20.77 15.35
CA GLU A 354 -11.81 -21.73 15.91
C GLU A 354 -12.52 -22.54 14.81
N SER A 355 -13.00 -21.86 13.76
CA SER A 355 -13.61 -22.53 12.60
C SER A 355 -12.64 -23.46 11.88
N GLN A 356 -11.40 -23.03 11.63
CA GLN A 356 -10.43 -23.86 10.90
C GLN A 356 -9.97 -25.08 11.71
N LEU A 357 -9.88 -24.97 13.04
CA LEU A 357 -9.59 -26.11 13.91
C LEU A 357 -10.73 -27.15 13.85
N GLN A 358 -11.99 -26.72 13.81
CA GLN A 358 -13.14 -27.61 13.61
C GLN A 358 -13.14 -28.26 12.23
N ASP A 359 -12.79 -27.50 11.18
CA ASP A 359 -12.67 -28.00 9.81
C ASP A 359 -11.58 -29.07 9.71
N LEU A 360 -10.43 -28.86 10.37
CA LEU A 360 -9.33 -29.83 10.42
C LEU A 360 -9.75 -31.11 11.14
N GLU A 361 -10.42 -31.00 12.28
CA GLU A 361 -10.89 -32.18 13.02
C GLU A 361 -11.92 -32.98 12.20
N SER A 362 -12.85 -32.28 11.55
CA SER A 362 -13.84 -32.90 10.66
C SER A 362 -13.18 -33.64 9.49
N MET A 363 -12.16 -33.02 8.87
CA MET A 363 -11.37 -33.65 7.81
C MET A 363 -10.64 -34.89 8.29
N ARG A 364 -10.03 -34.85 9.49
CA ARG A 364 -9.32 -36.00 10.07
C ARG A 364 -10.25 -37.17 10.33
N ILE A 365 -11.45 -36.92 10.86
CA ILE A 365 -12.46 -37.96 11.07
C ILE A 365 -12.93 -38.55 9.74
N GLN A 366 -13.21 -37.71 8.73
CA GLN A 366 -13.70 -38.14 7.42
C GLN A 366 -12.68 -39.00 6.66
N LEU A 367 -11.40 -38.63 6.73
CA LEU A 367 -10.31 -39.35 6.06
C LEU A 367 -9.73 -40.49 6.89
N ALA A 368 -10.20 -40.67 8.14
CA ALA A 368 -9.68 -41.62 9.11
C ALA A 368 -8.15 -41.52 9.30
N VAL A 369 -7.64 -40.29 9.41
CA VAL A 369 -6.20 -40.01 9.55
C VAL A 369 -5.83 -39.35 10.88
N THR A 370 -4.66 -39.70 11.35
CA THR A 370 -4.03 -39.15 12.56
C THR A 370 -3.42 -37.77 12.28
N GLN A 371 -3.15 -37.00 13.34
CA GLN A 371 -2.44 -35.72 13.23
C GLN A 371 -1.05 -35.90 12.60
N VAL A 372 -0.38 -37.01 12.90
CA VAL A 372 0.97 -37.31 12.41
C VAL A 372 0.97 -37.51 10.89
N GLU A 373 -0.04 -38.21 10.35
CA GLU A 373 -0.18 -38.40 8.91
C GLU A 373 -0.44 -37.08 8.18
N VAL A 374 -1.31 -36.22 8.74
CA VAL A 374 -1.57 -34.88 8.18
C VAL A 374 -0.31 -34.02 8.16
N GLU A 375 0.51 -34.09 9.21
CA GLU A 375 1.80 -33.39 9.28
C GLU A 375 2.84 -33.99 8.30
N GLY A 376 2.80 -35.32 8.09
CA GLY A 376 3.53 -35.99 7.03
C GLY A 376 3.18 -35.40 5.65
N TRP A 377 1.89 -35.27 5.34
CA TRP A 377 1.44 -34.68 4.07
C TRP A 377 1.90 -33.23 3.87
N VAL A 378 1.98 -32.45 4.95
CA VAL A 378 2.54 -31.08 4.89
C VAL A 378 4.01 -31.10 4.48
N THR A 379 4.77 -32.05 5.01
CA THR A 379 6.19 -32.24 4.68
C THR A 379 6.34 -32.70 3.23
N ASP A 380 5.55 -33.68 2.81
CA ASP A 380 5.54 -34.18 1.43
C ASP A 380 5.31 -33.05 0.40
N ILE A 381 4.34 -32.16 0.65
CA ILE A 381 4.03 -31.04 -0.25
C ILE A 381 5.20 -30.05 -0.33
N LYS A 382 5.87 -29.77 0.79
CA LYS A 382 7.04 -28.87 0.82
C LYS A 382 8.23 -29.47 0.08
N GLU A 383 8.57 -30.72 0.37
CA GLU A 383 9.65 -31.44 -0.31
C GLU A 383 9.38 -31.57 -1.81
N TRP A 384 8.14 -31.88 -2.20
CA TRP A 384 7.72 -31.91 -3.60
C TRP A 384 7.90 -30.56 -4.32
N ALA A 385 7.64 -29.44 -3.62
CA ALA A 385 7.82 -28.10 -4.16
C ALA A 385 9.30 -27.68 -4.23
N GLU A 386 10.15 -28.16 -3.31
CA GLU A 386 11.59 -27.92 -3.29
C GLU A 386 12.37 -28.82 -4.25
N ALA A 387 11.83 -29.99 -4.57
CA ALA A 387 12.42 -30.95 -5.50
C ALA A 387 12.72 -30.26 -6.84
N THR A 388 14.01 -30.05 -7.09
CA THR A 388 14.49 -29.53 -8.37
C THR A 388 14.21 -30.58 -9.42
N THR A 389 13.54 -30.20 -10.50
CA THR A 389 13.25 -31.11 -11.60
C THR A 389 14.57 -31.67 -12.11
N SER A 390 14.76 -32.98 -11.94
CA SER A 390 16.01 -33.65 -12.31
C SER A 390 16.24 -33.45 -13.81
N GLN A 391 17.47 -33.08 -14.21
CA GLN A 391 17.89 -32.87 -15.61
C GLN A 391 17.69 -34.08 -16.54
N LYS A 392 17.20 -35.21 -16.04
CA LYS A 392 16.99 -36.44 -16.81
C LYS A 392 15.87 -36.33 -17.86
N ASN A 393 14.97 -35.33 -17.81
CA ASN A 393 13.84 -35.22 -18.75
C ASN A 393 13.42 -33.76 -19.10
N ALA A 394 14.38 -32.86 -19.32
CA ALA A 394 14.11 -31.44 -19.55
C ALA A 394 13.09 -31.11 -20.67
N ASP A 395 13.00 -31.91 -21.74
CA ASP A 395 12.00 -31.71 -22.80
C ASP A 395 10.59 -32.12 -22.36
N LEU A 396 10.45 -33.22 -21.60
CA LEU A 396 9.17 -33.64 -21.03
C LEU A 396 8.67 -32.60 -20.02
N ASP A 397 9.57 -32.08 -19.19
CA ASP A 397 9.24 -31.03 -18.22
C ASP A 397 8.83 -29.72 -18.90
N ALA A 398 9.47 -29.35 -20.01
CA ALA A 398 9.08 -28.18 -20.79
C ALA A 398 7.67 -28.34 -21.37
N VAL A 399 7.33 -29.55 -21.83
CA VAL A 399 6.00 -29.89 -22.34
C VAL A 399 4.96 -29.86 -21.22
N ILE A 400 5.24 -30.48 -20.06
CA ILE A 400 4.40 -30.46 -18.87
C ILE A 400 4.10 -29.02 -18.43
N ASN A 401 5.14 -28.20 -18.25
CA ASN A 401 4.99 -26.81 -17.86
C ASN A 401 4.15 -26.03 -18.87
N ARG A 402 4.32 -26.30 -20.17
CA ARG A 402 3.54 -25.64 -21.22
C ARG A 402 2.05 -26.03 -21.15
N ILE A 403 1.74 -27.29 -20.83
CA ILE A 403 0.36 -27.76 -20.63
C ILE A 403 -0.29 -27.06 -19.43
N GLU A 404 0.38 -27.05 -18.27
CA GLU A 404 -0.15 -26.43 -17.05
C GLU A 404 -0.46 -24.94 -17.28
N VAL A 405 0.46 -24.21 -17.93
CA VAL A 405 0.30 -22.79 -18.28
C VAL A 405 -0.91 -22.57 -19.19
N LEU A 406 -1.05 -23.38 -20.24
CA LEU A 406 -2.16 -23.24 -21.20
C LEU A 406 -3.51 -23.55 -20.54
N VAL A 407 -3.59 -24.61 -19.75
CA VAL A 407 -4.83 -24.97 -19.02
C VAL A 407 -5.23 -23.88 -18.03
N ALA A 408 -4.28 -23.37 -17.24
CA ALA A 408 -4.54 -22.29 -16.31
C ALA A 408 -5.03 -21.01 -17.03
N SER A 409 -4.40 -20.66 -18.17
CA SER A 409 -4.81 -19.53 -19.00
C SER A 409 -6.24 -19.71 -19.54
N ILE A 410 -6.56 -20.89 -20.10
CA ILE A 410 -7.88 -21.18 -20.66
C ILE A 410 -8.97 -21.12 -19.59
N LYS A 411 -8.75 -21.73 -18.41
CA LYS A 411 -9.72 -21.72 -17.30
C LYS A 411 -10.00 -20.29 -16.84
N ARG A 412 -8.96 -19.48 -16.62
CA ARG A 412 -9.13 -18.07 -16.22
C ARG A 412 -9.87 -17.24 -17.28
N ARG A 413 -9.50 -17.37 -18.55
CA ARG A 413 -10.20 -16.65 -19.65
C ARG A 413 -11.65 -17.09 -19.77
N SER A 414 -11.94 -18.38 -19.56
CA SER A 414 -13.30 -18.90 -19.56
C SER A 414 -14.11 -18.31 -18.42
N GLN A 415 -13.55 -18.19 -17.22
CA GLN A 415 -14.21 -17.51 -16.10
C GLN A 415 -14.48 -16.02 -16.39
N ARG A 416 -13.49 -15.29 -16.93
CA ARG A 416 -13.65 -13.86 -17.31
C ARG A 416 -14.72 -13.62 -18.40
N LEU A 417 -14.89 -14.58 -19.31
CA LEU A 417 -15.86 -14.50 -20.40
C LEU A 417 -17.29 -14.32 -19.87
N TYR A 418 -17.60 -14.92 -18.71
CA TYR A 418 -18.93 -14.93 -18.12
C TYR A 418 -19.08 -13.96 -16.93
N LYS A 419 -17.99 -13.61 -16.24
CA LYS A 419 -18.04 -12.74 -15.05
C LYS A 419 -17.79 -11.24 -15.32
N ASP A 420 -16.85 -10.89 -16.21
CA ASP A 420 -16.23 -9.54 -16.18
C ASP A 420 -16.37 -8.74 -17.49
N THR A 421 -17.05 -9.27 -18.51
CA THR A 421 -17.09 -8.64 -19.84
C THR A 421 -18.52 -8.36 -20.30
N ASP A 422 -18.95 -7.11 -20.26
CA ASP A 422 -20.31 -6.72 -20.69
C ASP A 422 -20.43 -6.48 -22.21
N GLY A 423 -19.32 -6.21 -22.89
CA GLY A 423 -19.31 -5.91 -24.33
C GLY A 423 -19.17 -7.12 -25.26
N SER A 424 -19.99 -7.20 -26.30
CA SER A 424 -19.93 -8.27 -27.34
C SER A 424 -18.56 -8.38 -28.02
N LYS A 425 -17.92 -7.25 -28.32
CA LYS A 425 -16.55 -7.19 -28.89
C LYS A 425 -15.48 -7.75 -27.94
N GLY A 426 -15.63 -7.51 -26.63
CA GLY A 426 -14.73 -8.04 -25.60
C GLY A 426 -14.86 -9.55 -25.47
N ARG A 427 -16.09 -10.05 -25.37
CA ARG A 427 -16.39 -11.49 -25.35
C ARG A 427 -15.86 -12.20 -26.61
N ALA A 428 -16.01 -11.61 -27.79
CA ALA A 428 -15.48 -12.17 -29.04
C ALA A 428 -13.95 -12.29 -29.04
N ARG A 429 -13.22 -11.28 -28.52
CA ARG A 429 -11.76 -11.34 -28.36
C ARG A 429 -11.33 -12.45 -27.42
N ILE A 430 -12.00 -12.58 -26.26
CA ILE A 430 -11.70 -13.62 -25.27
C ILE A 430 -11.96 -15.02 -25.87
N ARG A 431 -13.11 -15.25 -26.51
CA ARG A 431 -13.44 -16.53 -27.16
C ARG A 431 -12.41 -16.91 -28.25
N ARG A 432 -11.96 -15.94 -29.06
CA ARG A 432 -10.90 -16.19 -30.04
C ARG A 432 -9.62 -16.63 -29.37
N LYS A 433 -9.17 -15.94 -28.31
CA LYS A 433 -7.94 -16.31 -27.60
C LYS A 433 -8.04 -17.69 -26.93
N ILE A 434 -9.20 -18.01 -26.34
CA ILE A 434 -9.46 -19.36 -25.80
C ILE A 434 -9.34 -20.42 -26.90
N ARG A 435 -9.88 -20.19 -28.10
CA ARG A 435 -9.75 -21.14 -29.23
C ARG A 435 -8.30 -21.32 -29.67
N GLU A 436 -7.54 -20.23 -29.78
CA GLU A 436 -6.10 -20.28 -30.09
C GLU A 436 -5.33 -21.10 -29.04
N GLU A 437 -5.53 -20.81 -27.76
CA GLU A 437 -4.85 -21.52 -26.66
C GLU A 437 -5.27 -22.99 -26.59
N LYS A 438 -6.55 -23.31 -26.84
CA LYS A 438 -7.04 -24.70 -26.93
C LYS A 438 -6.39 -25.47 -28.09
N ALA A 439 -6.20 -24.84 -29.24
CA ALA A 439 -5.51 -25.46 -30.38
C ALA A 439 -4.04 -25.77 -30.06
N ILE A 440 -3.34 -24.82 -29.43
CA ILE A 440 -1.96 -25.04 -28.96
C ILE A 440 -1.93 -26.15 -27.91
N LEU A 441 -2.85 -26.12 -26.94
CA LEU A 441 -2.94 -27.13 -25.90
C LEU A 441 -3.13 -28.53 -26.49
N SER A 442 -3.98 -28.69 -27.51
CA SER A 442 -4.18 -29.99 -28.18
C SER A 442 -2.87 -30.55 -28.72
N SER A 443 -2.10 -29.73 -29.43
CA SER A 443 -0.79 -30.13 -29.98
C SER A 443 0.22 -30.46 -28.87
N VAL A 444 0.22 -29.72 -27.76
CA VAL A 444 1.15 -29.99 -26.65
C VAL A 444 0.75 -31.26 -25.90
N VAL A 445 -0.56 -31.53 -25.73
CA VAL A 445 -1.08 -32.76 -25.12
C VAL A 445 -0.74 -33.99 -25.98
N GLU A 446 -0.85 -33.89 -27.30
CA GLU A 446 -0.41 -34.95 -28.21
C GLU A 446 1.09 -35.22 -28.08
N LYS A 447 1.91 -34.16 -28.01
CA LYS A 447 3.34 -34.28 -27.74
C LYS A 447 3.62 -34.96 -26.40
N TYR A 448 2.89 -34.61 -25.34
CA TYR A 448 3.04 -35.26 -24.04
C TYR A 448 2.65 -36.74 -24.09
N ASN A 449 1.49 -37.07 -24.66
CA ASN A 449 0.96 -38.44 -24.72
C ASN A 449 1.82 -39.41 -25.56
N SER A 450 2.70 -38.90 -26.43
CA SER A 450 3.69 -39.70 -27.17
C SER A 450 4.99 -39.93 -26.39
N MET A 451 5.23 -39.15 -25.33
CA MET A 451 6.42 -39.20 -24.49
C MET A 451 6.22 -40.02 -23.20
N VAL A 452 4.99 -40.41 -22.88
CA VAL A 452 4.64 -41.14 -21.64
C VAL A 452 3.94 -42.48 -21.93
N PRO A 453 3.98 -43.45 -21.00
CA PRO A 453 3.22 -44.70 -21.10
C PRO A 453 1.71 -44.46 -21.20
N ASP A 454 0.97 -45.42 -21.77
CA ASP A 454 -0.49 -45.34 -21.94
C ASP A 454 -1.24 -45.06 -20.63
N THR A 455 -0.70 -45.52 -19.50
CA THR A 455 -1.25 -45.32 -18.14
C THR A 455 -1.16 -43.88 -17.63
N GLU A 456 -0.34 -43.03 -18.24
CA GLU A 456 -0.09 -41.65 -17.84
C GLU A 456 -0.63 -40.62 -18.84
N ARG A 457 -1.30 -41.09 -19.90
CA ARG A 457 -1.89 -40.23 -20.92
C ARG A 457 -3.01 -39.36 -20.33
N ILE A 458 -3.07 -38.13 -20.81
CA ILE A 458 -4.09 -37.15 -20.44
C ILE A 458 -5.11 -36.96 -21.57
N ALA A 459 -6.37 -36.78 -21.19
CA ALA A 459 -7.44 -36.39 -22.10
C ALA A 459 -7.77 -34.90 -21.98
N PHE A 460 -8.06 -34.28 -23.12
CA PHE A 460 -8.22 -32.84 -23.25
C PHE A 460 -9.41 -32.26 -22.44
N ASP A 461 -10.49 -33.02 -22.33
CA ASP A 461 -11.69 -32.70 -21.55
C ASP A 461 -11.46 -32.81 -20.03
N ILE A 462 -10.69 -33.81 -19.60
CA ILE A 462 -10.35 -34.02 -18.18
C ILE A 462 -9.47 -32.88 -17.65
N ILE A 463 -8.47 -32.44 -18.43
CA ILE A 463 -7.54 -31.38 -17.99
C ILE A 463 -8.15 -29.98 -17.95
N LEU A 464 -9.28 -29.78 -18.63
CA LEU A 464 -10.03 -28.51 -18.60
C LEU A 464 -11.18 -28.49 -17.59
N SER A 465 -11.50 -29.61 -16.95
CA SER A 465 -12.49 -29.67 -15.86
C SER A 465 -12.03 -28.87 -14.63
N ASP A 466 -12.95 -28.41 -13.78
CA ASP A 466 -12.57 -27.63 -12.58
C ASP A 466 -11.73 -28.41 -11.56
N GLU A 467 -11.62 -29.74 -11.71
CA GLU A 467 -11.01 -30.67 -10.75
C GLU A 467 -9.83 -31.50 -11.30
N THR A 468 -8.99 -30.93 -12.17
CA THR A 468 -7.86 -31.67 -12.73
C THR A 468 -6.76 -31.97 -11.70
N VAL A 469 -6.50 -33.26 -11.48
CA VAL A 469 -5.25 -33.77 -10.90
C VAL A 469 -4.34 -34.19 -12.05
N TRP A 470 -3.10 -33.70 -12.07
CA TRP A 470 -2.18 -34.03 -13.15
C TRP A 470 -1.56 -35.43 -12.93
N PRO A 471 -1.43 -36.28 -13.96
CA PRO A 471 -0.82 -37.61 -13.78
C PRO A 471 0.61 -37.54 -13.26
N TRP A 472 1.41 -36.58 -13.72
CA TRP A 472 2.78 -36.33 -13.24
C TRP A 472 2.85 -35.70 -11.84
N GLN A 473 1.71 -35.39 -11.23
CA GLN A 473 1.62 -34.94 -9.84
C GLN A 473 1.27 -36.08 -8.89
N LEU A 474 0.91 -37.26 -9.40
CA LEU A 474 0.73 -38.46 -8.60
C LEU A 474 2.10 -39.11 -8.40
N SER A 475 2.62 -39.11 -7.16
CA SER A 475 3.79 -39.91 -6.82
C SER A 475 3.47 -41.39 -7.05
N HIS A 476 4.15 -42.05 -8.00
CA HIS A 476 4.05 -43.49 -8.20
C HIS A 476 4.47 -44.21 -6.90
N GLY A 477 3.51 -44.59 -6.07
CA GLY A 477 3.73 -45.33 -4.82
C GLY A 477 3.08 -44.76 -3.56
N ASP A 478 2.46 -43.57 -3.61
CA ASP A 478 1.73 -43.00 -2.48
C ASP A 478 0.26 -43.46 -2.46
N ALA A 479 -0.24 -43.87 -1.29
CA ALA A 479 -1.64 -44.30 -1.13
C ALA A 479 -2.64 -43.14 -1.19
N VAL A 480 -2.17 -41.88 -1.03
CA VAL A 480 -3.00 -40.68 -0.96
C VAL A 480 -2.59 -39.70 -2.06
N ASP A 481 -3.58 -39.25 -2.83
CA ASP A 481 -3.36 -38.35 -3.96
C ASP A 481 -2.92 -36.94 -3.52
N LEU A 482 -2.18 -36.24 -4.40
CA LEU A 482 -1.65 -34.90 -4.12
C LEU A 482 -2.74 -33.86 -3.83
N LYS A 483 -3.96 -34.01 -4.36
CA LYS A 483 -5.07 -33.06 -4.12
C LYS A 483 -5.56 -33.20 -2.67
N THR A 484 -5.64 -34.42 -2.14
CA THR A 484 -5.94 -34.65 -0.73
C THR A 484 -4.84 -34.08 0.16
N LYS A 485 -3.56 -34.37 -0.14
CA LYS A 485 -2.42 -33.78 0.59
C LYS A 485 -2.42 -32.24 0.54
N ARG A 486 -2.73 -31.64 -0.62
CA ARG A 486 -2.86 -30.19 -0.80
C ARG A 486 -3.98 -29.59 0.04
N LYS A 487 -5.16 -30.20 0.09
CA LYS A 487 -6.28 -29.71 0.90
C LYS A 487 -5.89 -29.68 2.39
N ALA A 488 -5.28 -30.75 2.88
CA ALA A 488 -4.80 -30.81 4.25
C ALA A 488 -3.70 -29.77 4.50
N PHE A 489 -2.75 -29.64 3.57
CA PHE A 489 -1.71 -28.60 3.61
C PHE A 489 -2.30 -27.20 3.72
N ASP A 490 -3.29 -26.84 2.89
CA ASP A 490 -3.93 -25.53 2.90
C ASP A 490 -4.59 -25.23 4.26
N VAL A 491 -5.30 -26.20 4.84
CA VAL A 491 -5.96 -26.04 6.15
C VAL A 491 -4.92 -25.90 7.27
N VAL A 492 -3.90 -26.76 7.30
CA VAL A 492 -2.84 -26.71 8.33
C VAL A 492 -2.06 -25.40 8.25
N MET A 493 -1.70 -24.96 7.04
CA MET A 493 -1.03 -23.66 6.86
C MET A 493 -1.93 -22.50 7.30
N ALA A 494 -3.22 -22.53 6.98
CA ALA A 494 -4.16 -21.50 7.41
C ALA A 494 -4.26 -21.40 8.94
N ILE A 495 -4.33 -22.54 9.66
CA ILE A 495 -4.33 -22.58 11.13
C ILE A 495 -3.05 -21.96 11.69
N ARG A 496 -1.88 -22.37 11.19
CA ARG A 496 -0.58 -21.82 11.64
C ARG A 496 -0.49 -20.31 11.42
N ARG A 497 -0.94 -19.81 10.26
CA ARG A 497 -0.99 -18.38 9.96
C ARG A 497 -1.96 -17.63 10.87
N LEU A 498 -3.09 -18.23 11.24
CA LEU A 498 -4.06 -17.65 12.17
C LEU A 498 -3.50 -17.55 13.60
N GLU A 499 -2.80 -18.57 14.07
CA GLU A 499 -2.14 -18.56 15.38
C GLU A 499 -1.05 -17.48 15.46
N GLU A 500 -0.23 -17.37 14.41
CA GLU A 500 0.77 -16.30 14.27
C GLU A 500 0.10 -14.92 14.22
N GLU A 501 -0.96 -14.77 13.44
CA GLU A 501 -1.66 -13.49 13.27
C GLU A 501 -2.16 -12.93 14.60
N LYS A 502 -2.68 -13.77 15.50
CA LYS A 502 -3.08 -13.31 16.84
C LYS A 502 -1.90 -12.68 17.59
N LYS A 503 -0.73 -13.33 17.59
CA LYS A 503 0.47 -12.83 18.25
C LYS A 503 1.00 -11.56 17.59
N ILE A 504 0.99 -11.52 16.27
CA ILE A 504 1.42 -10.37 15.48
C ILE A 504 0.53 -9.16 15.78
N VAL A 505 -0.79 -9.32 15.74
CA VAL A 505 -1.72 -8.21 15.98
C VAL A 505 -1.63 -7.69 17.41
N LEU A 506 -1.39 -8.56 18.40
CA LEU A 506 -1.11 -8.10 19.77
C LEU A 506 0.15 -7.24 19.84
N SER A 507 1.22 -7.63 19.14
CA SER A 507 2.44 -6.81 19.04
C SER A 507 2.17 -5.48 18.33
N GLU A 508 1.38 -5.47 17.25
CA GLU A 508 0.98 -4.26 16.53
C GLU A 508 0.12 -3.32 17.40
N MET A 509 -0.80 -3.86 18.21
CA MET A 509 -1.58 -3.08 19.18
C MET A 509 -0.68 -2.44 20.24
N ALA A 510 0.30 -3.19 20.77
CA ALA A 510 1.26 -2.68 21.75
C ALA A 510 2.16 -1.59 21.15
N LYS A 511 2.64 -1.77 19.91
CA LYS A 511 3.41 -0.75 19.17
C LYS A 511 2.59 0.52 18.94
N HIS A 512 1.35 0.38 18.49
CA HIS A 512 0.46 1.52 18.29
C HIS A 512 0.19 2.27 19.60
N TRP A 513 -0.11 1.55 20.70
CA TRP A 513 -0.28 2.17 22.01
C TRP A 513 0.98 2.92 22.45
N LYS A 514 2.15 2.28 22.37
CA LYS A 514 3.44 2.90 22.71
C LYS A 514 3.72 4.14 21.87
N SER A 515 3.41 4.10 20.57
CA SER A 515 3.56 5.25 19.67
C SER A 515 2.68 6.42 20.11
N LEU A 516 1.43 6.18 20.46
CA LEU A 516 0.53 7.21 20.98
C LEU A 516 1.01 7.77 22.34
N SER A 517 1.45 6.91 23.27
CA SER A 517 2.00 7.34 24.56
C SER A 517 3.25 8.20 24.37
N THR A 518 4.22 7.74 23.57
CA THR A 518 5.45 8.49 23.27
C THR A 518 5.13 9.84 22.63
N ARG A 519 4.10 9.88 21.78
CA ARG A 519 3.62 11.12 21.15
C ARG A 519 3.04 12.08 22.18
N ALA A 520 2.22 11.59 23.11
CA ALA A 520 1.65 12.38 24.19
C ALA A 520 2.76 12.96 25.09
N ASP A 521 3.75 12.16 25.46
CA ASP A 521 4.91 12.59 26.26
C ASP A 521 5.73 13.65 25.53
N THR A 522 6.01 13.44 24.24
CA THR A 522 6.73 14.42 23.40
C THR A 522 6.00 15.76 23.37
N LEU A 523 4.67 15.75 23.21
CA LEU A 523 3.85 16.97 23.21
C LEU A 523 3.82 17.64 24.59
N LYS A 524 3.79 16.86 25.67
CA LYS A 524 3.89 17.36 27.05
C LYS A 524 5.24 18.05 27.27
N GLU A 525 6.34 17.42 26.92
CA GLU A 525 7.69 18.02 27.00
C GLU A 525 7.79 19.31 26.18
N MET A 526 7.29 19.30 24.94
CA MET A 526 7.27 20.49 24.08
C MET A 526 6.47 21.64 24.70
N SER A 527 5.39 21.35 25.42
CA SER A 527 4.61 22.37 26.15
C SER A 527 5.33 22.90 27.38
N CYS A 528 6.08 22.05 28.11
CA CYS A 528 6.79 22.41 29.33
C CYS A 528 8.07 23.22 29.09
N GLN A 529 8.73 23.07 27.93
CA GLN A 529 9.99 23.76 27.59
C GLN A 529 9.87 25.28 27.34
N LEU A 530 8.73 25.91 27.66
CA LEU A 530 8.39 27.29 27.28
C LEU A 530 8.37 28.30 28.44
N THR A 531 9.13 28.05 29.52
CA THR A 531 9.32 29.02 30.61
C THR A 531 10.58 29.89 30.42
N SER A 532 10.48 30.90 29.53
CA SER A 532 11.02 32.28 29.64
C SER A 532 11.17 32.97 28.25
N GLU A 533 10.74 34.24 28.22
CA GLU A 533 10.94 35.32 27.23
C GLU A 533 10.79 35.07 25.70
N ALA A 534 9.55 35.04 25.22
CA ALA A 534 9.08 35.49 23.88
C ALA A 534 7.54 35.43 23.77
N LEU A 535 6.83 36.23 24.57
CA LEU A 535 5.40 36.11 24.94
C LEU A 535 4.36 35.96 23.80
N LYS A 536 4.67 36.26 22.52
CA LYS A 536 3.74 36.07 21.38
C LYS A 536 4.07 34.84 20.52
N ARG A 537 5.35 34.55 20.26
CA ARG A 537 5.77 33.32 19.56
C ARG A 537 5.49 32.08 20.42
N ILE A 538 5.58 32.24 21.74
CA ILE A 538 5.29 31.20 22.73
C ILE A 538 3.80 30.81 22.74
N LYS A 539 2.86 31.78 22.64
CA LYS A 539 1.42 31.50 22.71
C LYS A 539 0.89 30.68 21.51
N GLY A 540 1.33 31.00 20.29
CA GLY A 540 0.90 30.28 19.10
C GLY A 540 1.39 28.82 19.09
N PHE A 541 2.66 28.61 19.42
CA PHE A 541 3.24 27.27 19.52
C PHE A 541 2.64 26.45 20.66
N LEU A 542 2.37 27.06 21.82
CA LEU A 542 1.66 26.41 22.92
C LEU A 542 0.24 25.97 22.49
N SER A 543 -0.52 26.85 21.83
CA SER A 543 -1.86 26.52 21.33
C SER A 543 -1.85 25.36 20.34
N LEU A 544 -0.89 25.33 19.41
CA LEU A 544 -0.71 24.23 18.46
C LEU A 544 -0.40 22.91 19.18
N THR A 545 0.52 22.95 20.14
CA THR A 545 0.94 21.78 20.92
C THR A 545 -0.23 21.23 21.76
N LEU A 546 -1.00 22.10 22.41
CA LEU A 546 -2.19 21.72 23.18
C LEU A 546 -3.28 21.10 22.30
N ARG A 547 -3.54 21.67 21.12
CA ARG A 547 -4.50 21.09 20.16
C ARG A 547 -4.09 19.69 19.72
N LYS A 548 -2.80 19.48 19.43
CA LYS A 548 -2.27 18.15 19.08
C LYS A 548 -2.33 17.18 20.28
N LYS A 549 -2.07 17.65 21.50
CA LYS A 549 -2.22 16.85 22.73
C LYS A 549 -3.66 16.33 22.85
N GLN A 550 -4.66 17.20 22.67
CA GLN A 550 -6.08 16.81 22.69
C GLN A 550 -6.42 15.76 21.63
N GLU A 551 -5.90 15.91 20.40
CA GLU A 551 -6.10 14.92 19.33
C GLU A 551 -5.54 13.55 19.72
N VAL A 552 -4.30 13.50 20.23
CA VAL A 552 -3.64 12.27 20.66
C VAL A 552 -4.39 11.63 21.85
N THR A 553 -4.82 12.41 22.84
CA THR A 553 -5.63 11.92 23.97
C THR A 553 -6.92 11.26 23.49
N ARG A 554 -7.60 11.86 22.51
CA ARG A 554 -8.80 11.26 21.91
C ARG A 554 -8.48 9.95 21.18
N MET A 555 -7.36 9.88 20.45
CA MET A 555 -6.90 8.65 19.80
C MET A 555 -6.55 7.55 20.81
N MET A 556 -5.89 7.90 21.93
CA MET A 556 -5.58 6.97 23.01
C MET A 556 -6.86 6.41 23.66
N LYS A 557 -7.83 7.27 23.98
CA LYS A 557 -9.13 6.83 24.50
C LYS A 557 -9.81 5.85 23.55
N HIS A 558 -9.87 6.18 22.26
CA HIS A 558 -10.45 5.31 21.24
C HIS A 558 -9.70 3.97 21.11
N ALA A 559 -8.36 3.99 21.17
CA ALA A 559 -7.54 2.78 21.14
C ALA A 559 -7.81 1.87 22.34
N ARG A 560 -7.84 2.43 23.55
CA ARG A 560 -8.17 1.72 24.78
C ARG A 560 -9.55 1.05 24.70
N ASP A 561 -10.55 1.80 24.25
CA ASP A 561 -11.93 1.30 24.10
C ASP A 561 -12.00 0.16 23.08
N CYS A 562 -11.26 0.26 21.97
CA CYS A 562 -11.22 -0.78 20.94
C CYS A 562 -10.52 -2.06 21.42
N TYR A 563 -9.37 -1.92 22.08
CA TYR A 563 -8.55 -3.05 22.52
C TYR A 563 -9.16 -3.79 23.71
N SER A 564 -9.67 -3.05 24.70
CA SER A 564 -10.28 -3.66 25.89
C SER A 564 -11.48 -4.57 25.55
N LYS A 565 -12.20 -4.26 24.46
CA LYS A 565 -13.34 -5.07 23.99
C LYS A 565 -12.95 -6.43 23.41
N VAL A 566 -11.73 -6.58 22.88
CA VAL A 566 -11.31 -7.80 22.18
C VAL A 566 -10.29 -8.64 22.96
N LEU A 567 -9.70 -8.07 24.01
CA LEU A 567 -8.64 -8.70 24.81
C LEU A 567 -9.13 -9.29 26.14
N THR A 568 -10.38 -9.74 26.24
CA THR A 568 -10.92 -10.36 27.46
C THR A 568 -10.03 -11.54 27.92
N GLY A 569 -9.31 -11.37 29.04
CA GLY A 569 -8.39 -12.38 29.58
C GLY A 569 -6.92 -12.28 29.13
N THR A 570 -6.56 -11.34 28.26
CA THR A 570 -5.16 -11.00 27.92
C THR A 570 -4.85 -9.61 28.45
N SER A 571 -3.97 -9.49 29.45
CA SER A 571 -3.57 -8.19 29.98
C SER A 571 -2.67 -7.47 28.97
N MET A 572 -3.16 -6.36 28.40
CA MET A 572 -2.28 -5.31 27.91
C MET A 572 -2.13 -4.29 29.03
N ASP A 573 -0.90 -4.02 29.42
CA ASP A 573 -0.64 -2.98 30.41
C ASP A 573 -0.85 -1.61 29.76
N PHE A 574 -1.93 -0.95 30.15
CA PHE A 574 -2.24 0.41 29.73
C PHE A 574 -1.58 1.45 30.67
N GLN A 575 -0.67 1.05 31.58
CA GLN A 575 0.02 1.97 32.48
C GLN A 575 1.24 2.62 31.82
N ASN A 576 1.05 3.91 31.52
CA ASN A 576 1.89 5.03 31.96
C ASN A 576 1.03 6.30 31.76
N ASP A 577 0.76 7.02 32.86
CA ASP A 577 0.24 8.40 32.91
C ASP A 577 -0.99 8.76 32.05
N TRP A 578 -2.05 7.94 32.06
CA TRP A 578 -3.38 8.47 31.74
C TRP A 578 -4.05 8.95 33.03
N ASP A 579 -3.73 10.18 33.44
CA ASP A 579 -4.60 10.94 34.33
C ASP A 579 -5.88 11.21 33.54
N GLY A 580 -6.86 10.31 33.68
CA GLY A 580 -8.20 10.43 33.07
C GLY A 580 -9.02 11.61 33.61
N TYR A 581 -8.35 12.60 34.18
CA TYR A 581 -8.84 13.78 34.88
C TYR A 581 -8.02 15.01 34.47
N ASP A 582 -7.87 15.30 33.17
CA ASP A 582 -7.89 16.71 32.77
C ASP A 582 -9.39 17.06 32.72
N SER A 583 -9.91 17.48 33.87
CA SER A 583 -11.24 18.07 33.98
C SER A 583 -11.35 19.16 32.92
N ASP A 584 -12.46 19.19 32.18
CA ASP A 584 -12.86 20.35 31.37
C ASP A 584 -12.84 21.67 32.20
N SER A 585 -12.72 21.59 33.54
CA SER A 585 -12.59 22.74 34.45
C SER A 585 -11.19 23.36 34.58
N GLU A 586 -10.07 22.63 34.42
CA GLU A 586 -8.74 23.28 34.52
C GLU A 586 -8.41 24.09 33.26
N LEU A 587 -8.93 23.65 32.11
CA LEU A 587 -8.87 24.40 30.87
C LEU A 587 -9.90 25.54 30.84
N SER A 588 -11.06 25.43 31.49
CA SER A 588 -11.98 26.57 31.55
C SER A 588 -11.33 27.75 32.25
N ASP A 589 -10.55 27.51 33.31
CA ASP A 589 -9.96 28.59 34.10
C ASP A 589 -8.77 29.25 33.36
N GLU A 590 -7.92 28.50 32.66
CA GLU A 590 -6.86 29.09 31.81
C GLU A 590 -7.41 29.77 30.53
N PHE A 591 -8.49 29.25 29.93
CA PHE A 591 -9.14 29.85 28.76
C PHE A 591 -10.01 31.08 29.15
N TYR A 592 -10.57 31.11 30.36
CA TYR A 592 -11.26 32.28 30.92
C TYR A 592 -10.28 33.38 31.36
N GLU A 593 -9.13 33.04 31.94
CA GLU A 593 -8.07 34.05 32.23
C GLU A 593 -7.52 34.67 30.93
N LEU A 594 -7.40 33.91 29.84
CA LEU A 594 -6.97 34.44 28.54
C LEU A 594 -8.04 35.21 27.75
N SER A 595 -9.31 35.11 28.12
CA SER A 595 -10.42 35.84 27.46
C SER A 595 -10.96 37.02 28.28
N SER A 596 -10.57 37.13 29.55
CA SER A 596 -11.02 38.18 30.49
C SER A 596 -10.11 39.42 30.53
N GLU A 597 -8.92 39.39 29.94
CA GLU A 597 -8.13 40.60 29.66
C GLU A 597 -8.39 41.09 28.22
N LYS A 598 -9.51 41.82 28.04
CA LYS A 598 -9.81 42.64 26.86
C LYS A 598 -9.77 44.11 27.18
#